data_AF-A0A1G3AAA4-F1
#
_entry.id   AF-A0A1G3AAA4-F1
#
_cell.length_a   1.000
_cell.length_b   1.000
_cell.length_c   1.000
_cell.angle_alpha   90.00
_cell.angle_beta   90.00
_cell.angle_gamma   90.00
#
_symmetry.space_group_name_H-M   'P 1'
#
loop_
_entity.id
_entity.type
_entity.pdbx_description
1 polymer ?
#
loop_
_entity_poly.entity_id
_entity_poly.type
_entity_poly.pdbx_seq_one_letter_code
_entity_poly.pdbx_strand_id
1 'polypeptide(L)'
;MRWPCPVRSAPRLAVAAAVVFTGSFLTASDGVKGVGQFNPQDETVELFSAIEEGKLEVKLIPKDSSQCRVLITNKTEKPLNVSLPDAFAGVPVLAQLQFQPAGANNFNNFNNQNNAPQRVGVGNQFGNNLFQGNQGNQLFNIAPEKVAQLKLTSVCLDHGLPNPRPAMPYEIRPIASVTDKAEVYELCRMLGGGQVSQRAAQAAAWHLNNEMSWDQLAGLRLKLALGSITQPFFTPKELAEGKKAAEAAVGLVEKRQQAAVRDASYKEG
;
A
#
# COMPACT_ATOMS: atom_id res chain seq x y z
N MET A 1 15.44 58.36 73.53
CA MET A 1 14.52 58.98 72.55
C MET A 1 14.00 57.88 71.63
N ARG A 2 12.71 57.56 71.75
CA ARG A 2 11.98 56.54 70.98
C ARG A 2 11.08 57.29 70.01
N TRP A 3 11.27 57.16 68.70
CA TRP A 3 10.25 57.52 67.71
C TRP A 3 10.30 56.55 66.51
N PRO A 4 9.15 56.32 65.84
CA PRO A 4 8.80 55.05 65.19
C PRO A 4 8.76 55.13 63.65
N CYS A 5 8.60 53.96 63.02
CA CYS A 5 8.23 53.77 61.60
C CYS A 5 6.93 54.50 61.22
N PRO A 6 6.73 54.77 59.91
CA PRO A 6 5.62 54.06 59.25
C PRO A 6 5.79 53.74 57.73
N VAL A 7 5.24 52.57 57.33
CA VAL A 7 4.25 52.34 56.23
C VAL A 7 4.66 52.66 54.77
N ARG A 8 4.90 51.66 53.90
CA ARG A 8 3.97 50.80 53.10
C ARG A 8 3.74 51.35 51.67
N SER A 9 4.11 50.56 50.66
CA SER A 9 3.28 50.32 49.47
C SER A 9 3.88 49.19 48.63
N ALA A 10 3.07 48.16 48.35
CA ALA A 10 3.40 47.05 47.47
C ALA A 10 2.78 47.31 46.09
N PRO A 11 3.46 47.00 44.97
CA PRO A 11 2.84 47.04 43.67
C PRO A 11 2.11 45.71 43.43
N ARG A 12 0.82 45.80 43.08
CA ARG A 12 0.02 44.67 42.61
C ARG A 12 0.53 44.23 41.24
N LEU A 13 1.18 43.07 41.16
CA LEU A 13 1.42 42.37 39.90
C LEU A 13 0.09 41.79 39.40
N ALA A 14 -0.42 42.35 38.31
CA ALA A 14 -1.52 41.77 37.56
C ALA A 14 -0.97 40.61 36.70
N VAL A 15 -1.32 39.37 37.04
CA VAL A 15 -1.03 38.19 36.22
C VAL A 15 -2.12 38.08 35.16
N ALA A 16 -1.79 38.41 33.91
CA ALA A 16 -2.63 38.12 32.76
C ALA A 16 -2.43 36.65 32.36
N ALA A 17 -3.43 35.81 32.62
CA ALA A 17 -3.46 34.42 32.17
C ALA A 17 -3.81 34.37 30.68
N ALA A 18 -2.81 34.17 29.83
CA ALA A 18 -3.00 33.87 28.42
C ALA A 18 -3.50 32.42 28.27
N VAL A 19 -4.80 32.26 28.01
CA VAL A 19 -5.40 30.97 27.64
C VAL A 19 -4.95 30.63 26.22
N VAL A 20 -3.90 29.80 26.12
CA VAL A 20 -3.49 29.20 24.85
C VAL A 20 -4.53 28.13 24.49
N PHE A 21 -5.45 28.48 23.58
CA PHE A 21 -6.30 27.51 22.91
C PHE A 21 -5.40 26.59 22.06
N THR A 22 -5.02 25.45 22.63
CA THR A 22 -4.45 24.34 21.88
C THR A 22 -5.56 23.70 21.07
N GLY A 23 -5.77 24.23 19.86
CA GLY A 23 -6.61 23.61 18.84
C GLY A 23 -6.06 22.22 18.51
N SER A 24 -6.63 21.20 19.15
CA SER A 24 -6.39 19.81 18.80
C SER A 24 -7.05 19.56 17.45
N PHE A 25 -6.28 19.68 16.37
CA PHE A 25 -6.69 19.19 15.06
C PHE A 25 -6.81 17.66 15.14
N LEU A 26 -8.02 17.18 15.41
CA LEU A 26 -8.38 15.78 15.21
C LEU A 26 -8.30 15.49 13.71
N THR A 27 -7.17 14.94 13.27
CA THR A 27 -7.07 14.32 11.96
C THR A 27 -7.86 13.01 12.03
N ALA A 28 -9.09 13.03 11.53
CA ALA A 28 -9.88 11.82 11.38
C ALA A 28 -9.10 10.86 10.46
N SER A 29 -8.60 9.77 11.04
CA SER A 29 -7.91 8.71 10.30
C SER A 29 -8.94 7.99 9.41
N ASP A 30 -9.04 8.45 8.16
CA ASP A 30 -9.95 7.93 7.13
C ASP A 30 -9.46 6.57 6.56
N GLY A 31 -8.72 5.80 7.37
CA GLY A 31 -7.90 4.67 6.93
C GLY A 31 -8.63 3.33 6.86
N VAL A 32 -9.56 3.08 7.79
CA VAL A 32 -10.25 1.79 7.91
C VAL A 32 -11.68 1.93 8.42
N LYS A 33 -12.63 1.24 7.80
CA LYS A 33 -14.03 1.16 8.25
C LYS A 33 -14.48 -0.31 8.29
N GLY A 34 -15.34 -0.65 9.25
CA GLY A 34 -15.97 -1.98 9.29
C GLY A 34 -15.07 -3.14 9.71
N VAL A 35 -13.92 -2.87 10.34
CA VAL A 35 -13.09 -3.90 10.99
C VAL A 35 -13.30 -3.88 12.50
N GLY A 36 -13.36 -5.06 13.10
CA GLY A 36 -13.35 -5.29 14.53
C GLY A 36 -11.95 -5.65 15.03
N GLN A 37 -11.82 -5.70 16.37
CA GLN A 37 -10.64 -6.23 17.04
C GLN A 37 -10.53 -7.73 16.80
N PHE A 38 -9.30 -8.25 16.66
CA PHE A 38 -9.05 -9.68 16.58
C PHE A 38 -9.65 -10.42 17.78
N ASN A 39 -10.36 -11.53 17.51
CA ASN A 39 -10.96 -12.36 18.54
C ASN A 39 -10.43 -13.80 18.42
N PRO A 40 -9.61 -14.29 19.37
CA PRO A 40 -9.04 -15.65 19.30
C PRO A 40 -10.07 -16.80 19.20
N GLN A 41 -11.33 -16.55 19.55
CA GLN A 41 -12.40 -17.55 19.50
C GLN A 41 -13.03 -17.70 18.11
N ASP A 42 -12.80 -16.73 17.23
CA ASP A 42 -13.36 -16.73 15.88
C ASP A 42 -12.42 -17.43 14.90
N GLU A 43 -12.98 -18.04 13.85
CA GLU A 43 -12.21 -18.76 12.84
C GLU A 43 -11.23 -17.81 12.14
N THR A 44 -9.96 -18.19 12.10
CA THR A 44 -8.90 -17.43 11.42
C THR A 44 -8.66 -17.99 10.05
N VAL A 45 -8.91 -17.16 9.03
CA VAL A 45 -8.78 -17.54 7.62
C VAL A 45 -7.78 -16.63 6.91
N GLU A 46 -7.00 -17.21 6.00
CA GLU A 46 -6.11 -16.47 5.11
C GLU A 46 -6.90 -15.90 3.92
N LEU A 47 -6.59 -14.67 3.50
CA LEU A 47 -7.42 -13.94 2.54
C LEU A 47 -7.65 -14.72 1.24
N PHE A 48 -6.60 -15.26 0.61
CA PHE A 48 -6.75 -15.94 -0.67
C PHE A 48 -7.50 -17.26 -0.52
N SER A 49 -7.16 -18.04 0.51
CA SER A 49 -7.85 -19.29 0.84
C SER A 49 -9.35 -19.06 1.07
N ALA A 50 -9.71 -18.00 1.80
CA ALA A 50 -11.10 -17.66 2.09
C ALA A 50 -11.90 -17.14 0.88
N ILE A 51 -11.23 -16.56 -0.12
CA ILE A 51 -11.82 -16.19 -1.41
C ILE A 51 -12.15 -17.46 -2.21
N GLU A 52 -11.23 -18.42 -2.26
CA GLU A 52 -11.41 -19.70 -2.97
C GLU A 52 -12.52 -20.55 -2.36
N GLU A 53 -12.62 -20.58 -1.03
CA GLU A 53 -13.71 -21.23 -0.30
C GLU A 53 -15.05 -20.49 -0.40
N GLY A 54 -15.08 -19.28 -0.97
CA GLY A 54 -16.28 -18.45 -1.11
C GLY A 54 -16.80 -17.83 0.20
N LYS A 55 -16.03 -17.92 1.29
CA LYS A 55 -16.35 -17.31 2.60
C LYS A 55 -16.22 -15.79 2.58
N LEU A 56 -15.28 -15.26 1.78
CA LEU A 56 -15.05 -13.83 1.62
C LEU A 56 -15.25 -13.40 0.15
N GLU A 57 -15.86 -12.24 -0.06
CA GLU A 57 -15.85 -11.56 -1.36
C GLU A 57 -14.98 -10.32 -1.28
N VAL A 58 -13.99 -10.23 -2.17
CA VAL A 58 -13.00 -9.16 -2.15
C VAL A 58 -13.02 -8.40 -3.46
N LYS A 59 -13.14 -7.07 -3.37
CA LYS A 59 -13.11 -6.17 -4.52
C LYS A 59 -12.03 -5.12 -4.33
N LEU A 60 -11.19 -4.95 -5.35
CA LEU A 60 -10.22 -3.87 -5.41
C LEU A 60 -10.77 -2.76 -6.30
N ILE A 61 -10.88 -1.56 -5.73
CA ILE A 61 -11.31 -0.35 -6.44
C ILE A 61 -10.13 0.62 -6.43
N PRO A 62 -9.36 0.73 -7.52
CA PRO A 62 -8.27 1.68 -7.58
C PRO A 62 -8.85 3.10 -7.70
N LYS A 63 -8.32 4.03 -6.91
CA LYS A 63 -8.64 5.45 -7.09
C LYS A 63 -7.85 6.01 -8.27
N ASP A 64 -6.55 5.76 -8.22
CA ASP A 64 -5.54 6.21 -9.17
C ASP A 64 -4.29 5.32 -9.02
N SER A 65 -3.17 5.72 -9.63
CA SER A 65 -1.90 4.99 -9.55
C SER A 65 -1.31 4.85 -8.13
N SER A 66 -1.76 5.66 -7.18
CA SER A 66 -1.18 5.81 -5.84
C SER A 66 -2.01 5.21 -4.71
N GLN A 67 -3.32 5.06 -4.92
CA GLN A 67 -4.25 4.62 -3.88
C GLN A 67 -5.29 3.65 -4.42
N CYS A 68 -5.60 2.62 -3.64
CA CYS A 68 -6.71 1.73 -3.87
C CYS A 68 -7.55 1.52 -2.60
N ARG A 69 -8.81 1.17 -2.80
CA ARG A 69 -9.70 0.70 -1.72
C ARG A 69 -9.95 -0.78 -1.92
N VAL A 70 -9.73 -1.55 -0.87
CA VAL A 70 -10.05 -2.97 -0.83
C VAL A 70 -11.29 -3.14 0.03
N LEU A 71 -12.34 -3.69 -0.57
CA LEU A 71 -13.60 -4.02 0.09
C LEU A 71 -13.60 -5.53 0.34
N ILE A 72 -13.72 -5.93 1.59
CA ILE A 72 -13.75 -7.34 2.01
C ILE A 72 -15.09 -7.57 2.68
N THR A 73 -15.94 -8.36 2.03
CA THR A 73 -17.27 -8.70 2.52
C THR A 73 -17.22 -10.09 3.13
N ASN A 74 -17.59 -10.21 4.40
CA ASN A 74 -17.83 -11.51 5.03
C ASN A 74 -19.19 -12.04 4.55
N LYS A 75 -19.21 -13.19 3.86
CA LYS A 75 -20.45 -13.84 3.40
C LYS A 75 -21.02 -14.85 4.39
N THR A 76 -20.33 -15.08 5.50
CA THR A 76 -20.74 -16.05 6.51
C THR A 76 -21.58 -15.40 7.60
N GLU A 77 -22.36 -16.22 8.30
CA GLU A 77 -23.17 -15.82 9.45
C GLU A 77 -22.34 -15.71 10.75
N LYS A 78 -21.04 -15.99 10.70
CA LYS A 78 -20.11 -15.96 11.84
C LYS A 78 -19.05 -14.88 11.66
N PRO A 79 -18.57 -14.25 12.74
CA PRO A 79 -17.41 -13.37 12.67
C PRO A 79 -16.19 -14.17 12.22
N LEU A 80 -15.37 -13.57 11.35
CA LEU A 80 -14.15 -14.19 10.82
C LEU A 80 -12.96 -13.27 11.09
N ASN A 81 -11.86 -13.86 11.57
CA ASN A 81 -10.57 -13.19 11.58
C ASN A 81 -9.91 -13.40 10.22
N VAL A 82 -9.56 -12.31 9.55
CA VAL A 82 -8.96 -12.34 8.21
C VAL A 82 -7.49 -11.95 8.31
N SER A 83 -6.62 -12.80 7.76
CA SER A 83 -5.20 -12.52 7.58
C SER A 83 -4.94 -11.93 6.20
N LEU A 84 -4.46 -10.68 6.16
CA LEU A 84 -4.10 -10.03 4.91
C LEU A 84 -2.60 -10.14 4.64
N PRO A 85 -2.18 -10.53 3.41
CA PRO A 85 -0.77 -10.55 3.05
C PRO A 85 -0.14 -9.15 3.13
N ASP A 86 1.17 -9.11 3.33
CA ASP A 86 1.99 -7.88 3.36
C ASP A 86 1.94 -7.10 2.04
N ALA A 87 1.85 -7.83 0.93
CA ALA A 87 1.79 -7.25 -0.41
C ALA A 87 1.02 -8.17 -1.36
N PHE A 88 0.24 -7.57 -2.24
CA PHE A 88 -0.56 -8.27 -3.24
C PHE A 88 -0.70 -7.42 -4.51
N ALA A 89 -1.15 -8.04 -5.61
CA ALA A 89 -1.36 -7.35 -6.88
C ALA A 89 -2.85 -7.19 -7.18
N GLY A 90 -3.21 -6.09 -7.83
CA GLY A 90 -4.49 -5.88 -8.48
C GLY A 90 -4.36 -6.11 -9.98
N VAL A 91 -5.19 -7.00 -10.51
CA VAL A 91 -5.28 -7.29 -11.95
C VAL A 91 -6.65 -6.84 -12.46
N PRO A 92 -6.73 -6.09 -13.57
CA PRO A 92 -8.01 -5.70 -14.14
C PRO A 92 -8.76 -6.92 -14.70
N VAL A 93 -10.02 -7.09 -14.30
CA VAL A 93 -10.87 -8.23 -14.71
C VAL A 93 -11.03 -8.30 -16.24
N LEU A 94 -11.02 -7.16 -16.91
CA LEU A 94 -11.11 -7.10 -18.37
C LEU A 94 -9.86 -7.64 -19.08
N ALA A 95 -8.69 -7.65 -18.44
CA ALA A 95 -7.47 -8.26 -18.99
C ALA A 95 -7.42 -9.78 -18.76
N GLN A 96 -8.12 -10.29 -17.73
CA GLN A 96 -8.23 -11.73 -17.49
C GLN A 96 -9.01 -12.44 -18.60
N LEU A 97 -10.03 -11.79 -19.17
CA LEU A 97 -10.74 -12.29 -20.35
C LEU A 97 -9.87 -12.30 -21.63
N GLN A 98 -8.73 -11.58 -21.62
CA GLN A 98 -7.76 -11.54 -22.71
C GLN A 98 -6.60 -12.53 -22.51
N PHE A 99 -6.40 -13.06 -21.30
CA PHE A 99 -5.30 -13.94 -20.92
C PHE A 99 -5.68 -15.43 -20.80
N GLN A 100 -6.88 -15.83 -21.24
CA GLN A 100 -7.31 -17.22 -21.30
C GLN A 100 -6.56 -17.98 -22.42
N PRO A 101 -5.75 -19.02 -22.12
CA PRO A 101 -5.13 -19.82 -23.18
C PRO A 101 -6.07 -20.99 -23.53
N ALA A 102 -6.68 -20.97 -24.72
CA ALA A 102 -6.92 -22.14 -25.57
C ALA A 102 -7.87 -21.80 -26.74
N GLY A 103 -7.29 -21.63 -27.93
CA GLY A 103 -7.86 -22.22 -29.16
C GLY A 103 -9.13 -21.62 -29.77
N ALA A 104 -9.28 -20.29 -29.85
CA ALA A 104 -10.34 -19.68 -30.67
C ALA A 104 -9.76 -18.68 -31.67
N ASN A 105 -9.81 -19.08 -32.93
CA ASN A 105 -9.40 -18.33 -34.11
C ASN A 105 -10.16 -17.00 -34.21
N ASN A 106 -9.50 -15.88 -33.94
CA ASN A 106 -9.74 -14.64 -34.69
C ASN A 106 -8.52 -13.70 -34.60
N PHE A 107 -7.48 -14.09 -35.34
CA PHE A 107 -6.31 -13.29 -35.65
C PHE A 107 -6.75 -12.14 -36.57
N ASN A 108 -7.20 -11.01 -36.01
CA ASN A 108 -7.20 -9.68 -36.65
C ASN A 108 -7.82 -8.61 -35.72
N ASN A 109 -7.14 -8.26 -34.62
CA ASN A 109 -7.20 -6.89 -34.08
C ASN A 109 -6.07 -6.57 -33.07
N PHE A 110 -4.81 -6.81 -33.46
CA PHE A 110 -3.62 -6.43 -32.66
C PHE A 110 -3.31 -4.92 -32.74
N ASN A 111 -4.31 -4.06 -32.53
CA ASN A 111 -4.08 -2.61 -32.50
C ASN A 111 -4.83 -1.88 -31.37
N ASN A 112 -5.31 -2.62 -30.35
CA ASN A 112 -5.96 -2.03 -29.17
C ASN A 112 -5.43 -2.61 -27.85
N GLN A 113 -4.12 -2.89 -27.80
CA GLN A 113 -3.40 -3.26 -26.58
C GLN A 113 -3.19 -2.06 -25.63
N ASN A 114 -3.45 -0.82 -26.09
CA ASN A 114 -3.20 0.41 -25.34
C ASN A 114 -4.36 0.87 -24.44
N ASN A 115 -5.43 0.09 -24.30
CA ASN A 115 -6.61 0.48 -23.50
C ASN A 115 -6.89 -0.43 -22.31
N ALA A 116 -6.15 -1.54 -22.16
CA ALA A 116 -6.18 -2.33 -20.94
C ALA A 116 -5.40 -1.56 -19.85
N PRO A 117 -6.00 -1.30 -18.68
CA PRO A 117 -5.32 -0.55 -17.64
C PRO A 117 -4.21 -1.40 -17.01
N GLN A 118 -3.23 -0.75 -16.38
CA GLN A 118 -2.06 -1.45 -15.84
C GLN A 118 -2.34 -2.26 -14.57
N ARG A 119 -1.50 -3.27 -14.33
CA ARG A 119 -1.52 -4.01 -13.07
C ARG A 119 -0.95 -3.14 -11.96
N VAL A 120 -1.43 -3.37 -10.74
CA VAL A 120 -1.14 -2.52 -9.58
C VAL A 120 -0.52 -3.35 -8.47
N GLY A 121 0.62 -2.94 -7.94
CA GLY A 121 1.24 -3.50 -6.74
C GLY A 121 0.72 -2.75 -5.52
N VAL A 122 0.22 -3.48 -4.53
CA VAL A 122 -0.36 -2.91 -3.31
C VAL A 122 0.48 -3.31 -2.11
N GLY A 123 0.88 -2.32 -1.32
CA GLY A 123 1.52 -2.52 -0.03
C GLY A 123 0.50 -2.47 1.09
N ASN A 124 0.47 -3.48 1.95
CA ASN A 124 -0.43 -3.53 3.07
C ASN A 124 0.15 -2.79 4.29
N GLN A 125 -0.37 -1.59 4.55
CA GLN A 125 0.02 -0.80 5.73
C GLN A 125 -0.58 -1.29 7.05
N PHE A 126 -1.59 -2.17 6.97
CA PHE A 126 -2.30 -2.65 8.15
C PHE A 126 -1.52 -3.72 8.92
N GLY A 127 -0.50 -4.32 8.30
CA GLY A 127 0.37 -5.30 8.95
C GLY A 127 1.31 -4.71 10.01
N ASN A 128 1.58 -3.41 9.99
CA ASN A 128 2.67 -2.84 10.79
C ASN A 128 2.26 -1.89 11.93
N ASN A 129 1.03 -1.36 12.00
CA ASN A 129 0.74 -0.31 13.01
C ASN A 129 -0.74 -0.12 13.45
N LEU A 130 -1.71 -0.94 13.03
CA LEU A 130 -3.13 -0.62 13.30
C LEU A 130 -3.64 -1.08 14.67
N PHE A 131 -3.06 -2.14 15.25
CA PHE A 131 -3.48 -2.64 16.56
C PHE A 131 -2.32 -2.53 17.54
N GLN A 132 -2.31 -1.39 18.25
CA GLN A 132 -1.42 -1.12 19.37
C GLN A 132 -1.75 -2.10 20.50
N GLY A 133 -1.19 -3.31 20.46
CA GLY A 133 -1.45 -4.36 21.45
C GLY A 133 -1.04 -5.77 21.08
N ASN A 134 -0.77 -6.10 19.81
CA ASN A 134 -0.32 -7.45 19.45
C ASN A 134 0.84 -7.38 18.45
N GLN A 135 2.01 -7.85 18.88
CA GLN A 135 3.19 -7.95 18.03
C GLN A 135 2.87 -8.87 16.83
N GLY A 136 2.87 -8.31 15.63
CA GLY A 136 3.16 -9.07 14.40
C GLY A 136 1.99 -9.71 13.65
N ASN A 137 0.72 -9.50 14.00
CA ASN A 137 -0.37 -10.13 13.25
C ASN A 137 -1.19 -9.15 12.41
N GLN A 138 -1.15 -9.37 11.09
CA GLN A 138 -1.95 -8.75 10.02
C GLN A 138 -3.45 -9.12 10.10
N LEU A 139 -3.96 -9.43 11.30
CA LEU A 139 -5.27 -10.01 11.54
C LEU A 139 -6.26 -8.93 11.96
N PHE A 140 -7.42 -8.90 11.31
CA PHE A 140 -8.57 -8.11 11.76
C PHE A 140 -9.85 -8.93 11.66
N ASN A 141 -10.82 -8.60 12.51
CA ASN A 141 -12.09 -9.31 12.54
C ASN A 141 -13.11 -8.60 11.63
N ILE A 142 -13.92 -9.37 10.92
CA ILE A 142 -15.07 -8.85 10.17
C ILE A 142 -16.32 -9.55 10.68
N ALA A 143 -17.25 -8.75 11.20
CA ALA A 143 -18.55 -9.25 11.67
C ALA A 143 -19.33 -9.94 10.53
N PRO A 144 -20.29 -10.83 10.87
CA PRO A 144 -21.15 -11.50 9.89
C PRO A 144 -21.79 -10.51 8.93
N GLU A 145 -21.79 -10.82 7.63
CA GLU A 145 -22.44 -10.02 6.58
C GLU A 145 -21.97 -8.54 6.51
N LYS A 146 -20.83 -8.21 7.13
CA LYS A 146 -20.26 -6.86 7.10
C LYS A 146 -19.15 -6.73 6.07
N VAL A 147 -18.91 -5.48 5.69
CA VAL A 147 -17.88 -5.08 4.74
C VAL A 147 -16.80 -4.30 5.48
N ALA A 148 -15.58 -4.82 5.46
CA ALA A 148 -14.39 -4.07 5.81
C ALA A 148 -13.91 -3.25 4.60
N GLN A 149 -13.58 -2.00 4.84
CA GLN A 149 -13.03 -1.09 3.84
C GLN A 149 -11.62 -0.67 4.26
N LEU A 150 -10.64 -1.03 3.43
CA LEU A 150 -9.24 -0.81 3.66
C LEU A 150 -8.69 0.15 2.60
N LYS A 151 -8.17 1.30 3.03
CA LYS A 151 -7.47 2.23 2.14
C LYS A 151 -5.99 1.85 2.11
N LEU A 152 -5.47 1.52 0.93
CA LEU A 152 -4.10 1.06 0.75
C LEU A 152 -3.34 1.90 -0.27
N THR A 153 -2.03 1.95 -0.08
CA THR A 153 -1.10 2.63 -0.99
C THR A 153 -0.71 1.65 -2.08
N SER A 154 -0.66 2.14 -3.31
CA SER A 154 -0.37 1.32 -4.47
C SER A 154 0.64 1.97 -5.41
N VAL A 155 1.23 1.14 -6.27
CA VAL A 155 2.10 1.54 -7.37
C VAL A 155 1.70 0.82 -8.64
N CYS A 156 1.94 1.50 -9.75
CA CYS A 156 1.75 1.00 -11.09
C CYS A 156 2.89 0.05 -11.48
N LEU A 157 2.58 -1.17 -11.92
CA LEU A 157 3.59 -2.18 -12.26
C LEU A 157 4.00 -2.14 -13.73
N ASP A 158 3.16 -1.61 -14.62
CA ASP A 158 3.39 -1.62 -16.06
C ASP A 158 3.50 -0.20 -16.61
N HIS A 159 4.73 0.28 -16.82
CA HIS A 159 4.95 1.60 -17.42
C HIS A 159 4.32 1.70 -18.83
N GLY A 160 3.69 2.84 -19.12
CA GLY A 160 3.14 3.16 -20.44
C GLY A 160 1.69 2.70 -20.66
N LEU A 161 1.15 1.85 -19.79
CA LEU A 161 -0.27 1.51 -19.80
C LEU A 161 -1.11 2.60 -19.10
N PRO A 162 -2.41 2.71 -19.45
CA PRO A 162 -3.31 3.67 -18.83
C PRO A 162 -3.34 3.57 -17.30
N ASN A 163 -3.41 4.72 -16.63
CA ASN A 163 -3.59 4.78 -15.18
C ASN A 163 -4.89 4.07 -14.76
N PRO A 164 -4.87 3.34 -13.62
CA PRO A 164 -6.07 2.71 -13.10
C PRO A 164 -7.07 3.78 -12.65
N ARG A 165 -8.37 3.51 -12.79
CA ARG A 165 -9.46 4.44 -12.46
C ARG A 165 -10.60 3.71 -11.74
N PRO A 166 -11.41 4.38 -10.90
CA PRO A 166 -12.43 3.73 -10.06
C PRO A 166 -13.49 2.95 -10.82
N ALA A 167 -13.74 3.32 -12.07
CA ALA A 167 -14.73 2.67 -12.93
C ALA A 167 -14.29 1.30 -13.46
N MET A 168 -13.01 0.92 -13.29
CA MET A 168 -12.47 -0.34 -13.80
C MET A 168 -12.47 -1.40 -12.70
N PRO A 169 -13.07 -2.59 -12.91
CA PRO A 169 -13.05 -3.66 -11.93
C PRO A 169 -11.67 -4.32 -11.87
N TYR A 170 -11.17 -4.52 -10.65
CA TYR A 170 -9.91 -5.22 -10.37
C TYR A 170 -10.14 -6.36 -9.38
N GLU A 171 -9.42 -7.45 -9.62
CA GLU A 171 -9.33 -8.61 -8.74
C GLU A 171 -7.98 -8.61 -8.02
N ILE A 172 -7.98 -9.10 -6.78
CA ILE A 172 -6.77 -9.25 -5.97
C ILE A 172 -6.15 -10.61 -6.26
N ARG A 173 -4.84 -10.61 -6.50
CA ARG A 173 -4.04 -11.80 -6.78
C ARG A 173 -2.73 -11.75 -6.00
N PRO A 174 -2.12 -12.90 -5.68
CA PRO A 174 -0.76 -12.93 -5.18
C PRO A 174 0.20 -12.23 -6.16
N ILE A 175 1.19 -11.46 -5.67
CA ILE A 175 2.16 -10.78 -6.57
C ILE A 175 2.90 -11.81 -7.43
N ALA A 176 3.20 -12.98 -6.87
CA ALA A 176 3.86 -14.08 -7.58
C ALA A 176 3.06 -14.60 -8.79
N SER A 177 1.74 -14.40 -8.85
CA SER A 177 0.96 -14.77 -10.05
C SER A 177 0.97 -13.68 -11.14
N VAL A 178 1.61 -12.55 -10.88
CA VAL A 178 1.60 -11.35 -11.74
C VAL A 178 3.00 -11.02 -12.26
N THR A 179 4.03 -11.24 -11.44
CA THR A 179 5.43 -11.05 -11.81
C THR A 179 6.30 -12.10 -11.13
N ASP A 180 7.31 -12.58 -11.85
CA ASP A 180 8.29 -13.53 -11.33
C ASP A 180 9.40 -12.84 -10.51
N LYS A 181 9.40 -11.50 -10.48
CA LYS A 181 10.39 -10.68 -9.78
C LYS A 181 10.06 -10.59 -8.29
N ALA A 182 10.73 -11.38 -7.46
CA ALA A 182 10.56 -11.37 -6.00
C ALA A 182 10.89 -10.00 -5.37
N GLU A 183 11.71 -9.20 -6.03
CA GLU A 183 12.10 -7.85 -5.61
C GLU A 183 10.91 -6.89 -5.66
N VAL A 184 9.97 -7.10 -6.59
CA VAL A 184 8.74 -6.29 -6.68
C VAL A 184 7.82 -6.57 -5.49
N TYR A 185 7.77 -7.81 -5.01
CA TYR A 185 7.05 -8.16 -3.78
C TYR A 185 7.66 -7.42 -2.58
N GLU A 186 8.98 -7.46 -2.41
CA GLU A 186 9.66 -6.75 -1.32
C GLU A 186 9.46 -5.24 -1.38
N LEU A 187 9.53 -4.65 -2.58
CA LEU A 187 9.26 -3.24 -2.76
C LEU A 187 7.82 -2.87 -2.34
N CYS A 188 6.83 -3.67 -2.71
CA CYS A 188 5.44 -3.45 -2.31
C CYS A 188 5.26 -3.59 -0.79
N ARG A 189 5.96 -4.56 -0.16
CA ARG A 189 5.99 -4.70 1.31
C ARG A 189 6.61 -3.47 1.99
N MET A 190 7.72 -2.96 1.46
CA MET A 190 8.37 -1.74 1.95
C MET A 190 7.47 -0.49 1.82
N LEU A 191 6.73 -0.40 0.72
CA LEU A 191 5.72 0.64 0.51
C LEU A 191 4.59 0.55 1.54
N GLY A 192 4.08 -0.67 1.80
CA GLY A 192 3.06 -0.91 2.83
C GLY A 192 3.55 -0.52 4.22
N GLY A 193 4.80 -0.88 4.55
CA GLY A 193 5.44 -0.50 5.83
C GLY A 193 5.78 0.99 5.97
N GLY A 194 5.55 1.82 4.95
CA GLY A 194 5.90 3.24 4.96
C GLY A 194 7.40 3.53 4.92
N GLN A 195 8.22 2.55 4.52
CA GLN A 195 9.67 2.67 4.42
C GLN A 195 10.12 3.44 3.16
N VAL A 196 9.25 3.52 2.16
CA VAL A 196 9.49 4.17 0.88
C VAL A 196 8.27 5.00 0.51
N SER A 197 8.49 6.21 0.02
CA SER A 197 7.41 7.06 -0.48
C SER A 197 6.78 6.46 -1.74
N GLN A 198 5.49 6.71 -1.96
CA GLN A 198 4.77 6.18 -3.14
C GLN A 198 5.47 6.52 -4.46
N ARG A 199 6.03 7.73 -4.55
CA ARG A 199 6.71 8.24 -5.74
C ARG A 199 8.05 7.55 -5.99
N ALA A 200 8.84 7.34 -4.94
CA ALA A 200 10.08 6.57 -5.03
C ALA A 200 9.80 5.10 -5.33
N ALA A 201 8.76 4.52 -4.72
CA ALA A 201 8.32 3.16 -5.00
C ALA A 201 7.82 3.00 -6.44
N GLN A 202 7.15 4.01 -7.02
CA GLN A 202 6.74 4.01 -8.42
C GLN A 202 7.95 3.95 -9.37
N ALA A 203 8.99 4.74 -9.10
CA ALA A 203 10.22 4.71 -9.89
C ALA A 203 10.95 3.37 -9.76
N ALA A 204 11.07 2.84 -8.54
CA ALA A 204 11.67 1.54 -8.28
C ALA A 204 10.88 0.38 -8.93
N ALA A 205 9.55 0.44 -8.93
CA ALA A 205 8.70 -0.57 -9.56
C ALA A 205 8.94 -0.62 -11.07
N TRP A 206 9.01 0.53 -11.75
CA TRP A 206 9.32 0.58 -13.19
C TRP A 206 10.76 0.16 -13.49
N HIS A 207 11.71 0.45 -12.62
CA HIS A 207 13.08 -0.05 -12.76
C HIS A 207 13.14 -1.58 -12.67
N LEU A 208 12.51 -2.17 -11.64
CA LEU A 208 12.57 -3.61 -11.38
C LEU A 208 11.70 -4.44 -12.33
N ASN A 209 10.50 -3.95 -12.66
CA ASN A 209 9.50 -4.72 -13.41
C ASN A 209 9.51 -4.42 -14.92
N ASN A 210 10.00 -3.25 -15.35
CA ASN A 210 10.08 -2.86 -16.76
C ASN A 210 11.53 -2.64 -17.25
N GLU A 211 12.52 -2.92 -16.41
CA GLU A 211 13.96 -2.81 -16.73
C GLU A 211 14.38 -1.41 -17.22
N MET A 212 13.64 -0.37 -16.83
CA MET A 212 13.97 1.01 -17.19
C MET A 212 15.23 1.47 -16.46
N SER A 213 16.17 2.10 -17.17
CA SER A 213 17.34 2.68 -16.52
C SER A 213 16.97 3.91 -15.69
N TRP A 214 17.77 4.21 -14.67
CA TRP A 214 17.59 5.42 -13.86
C TRP A 214 17.68 6.71 -14.69
N ASP A 215 18.49 6.71 -15.76
CA ASP A 215 18.59 7.84 -16.68
C ASP A 215 17.32 8.00 -17.52
N GLN A 216 16.70 6.90 -17.95
CA GLN A 216 15.40 6.93 -18.63
C GLN A 216 14.31 7.48 -17.70
N LEU A 217 14.29 7.04 -16.44
CA LEU A 217 13.35 7.54 -15.43
C LEU A 217 13.57 9.03 -15.12
N ALA A 218 14.82 9.48 -15.08
CA ALA A 218 15.17 10.90 -14.93
C ALA A 218 14.77 11.75 -16.13
N GLY A 219 14.77 11.14 -17.32
CA GLY A 219 14.35 11.78 -18.57
C GLY A 219 12.83 11.96 -18.70
N LEU A 220 12.01 11.32 -17.86
CA LEU A 220 10.55 11.33 -18.03
C LEU A 220 9.95 12.73 -17.85
N ARG A 221 9.13 13.07 -18.86
CA ARG A 221 8.29 14.25 -19.10
C ARG A 221 6.86 14.28 -18.53
N LEU A 222 6.47 15.15 -17.59
CA LEU A 222 5.04 15.49 -17.40
C LEU A 222 4.67 16.74 -18.20
N LYS A 223 3.66 16.60 -19.08
CA LYS A 223 3.02 17.72 -19.79
C LYS A 223 1.90 18.29 -18.92
N LEU A 224 2.05 19.53 -18.46
CA LEU A 224 1.02 20.23 -17.69
C LEU A 224 -0.03 20.88 -18.60
N ALA A 225 -1.16 21.28 -18.01
CA ALA A 225 -2.37 21.76 -18.67
C ALA A 225 -2.16 23.09 -19.42
N LEU A 226 -1.53 22.98 -20.60
CA LEU A 226 -1.47 23.85 -21.78
C LEU A 226 -0.30 23.44 -22.71
N GLY A 227 0.35 22.28 -22.47
CA GLY A 227 1.35 21.69 -23.37
C GLY A 227 2.70 22.40 -23.40
N SER A 228 2.78 23.61 -22.83
CA SER A 228 3.94 24.50 -22.87
C SER A 228 4.85 24.38 -21.66
N ILE A 229 4.36 23.85 -20.53
CA ILE A 229 5.18 23.60 -19.34
C ILE A 229 5.44 22.12 -19.21
N THR A 230 6.71 21.77 -19.21
CA THR A 230 7.19 20.41 -19.02
C THR A 230 7.97 20.33 -17.72
N GLN A 231 7.48 19.57 -16.76
CA GLN A 231 8.19 19.31 -15.50
C GLN A 231 8.73 17.88 -15.48
N PRO A 232 9.85 17.60 -14.80
CA PRO A 232 10.31 16.24 -14.57
C PRO A 232 9.20 15.38 -13.97
N PHE A 233 9.05 14.16 -14.48
CA PHE A 233 8.12 13.21 -13.91
C PHE A 233 8.57 12.85 -12.51
N PHE A 234 9.87 12.65 -12.26
CA PHE A 234 10.46 12.43 -10.94
C PHE A 234 11.50 13.51 -10.60
N THR A 235 11.58 13.87 -9.33
CA THR A 235 12.65 14.72 -8.81
C THR A 235 13.92 13.90 -8.55
N PRO A 236 15.12 14.52 -8.55
CA PRO A 236 16.36 13.81 -8.21
C PRO A 236 16.32 13.12 -6.83
N LYS A 237 15.61 13.73 -5.87
CA LYS A 237 15.42 13.16 -4.54
C LYS A 237 14.59 11.88 -4.57
N GLU A 238 13.46 11.90 -5.30
CA GLU A 238 12.60 10.71 -5.48
C GLU A 238 13.34 9.58 -6.18
N LEU A 239 14.17 9.89 -7.19
CA LEU A 239 14.99 8.90 -7.89
C LEU A 239 16.08 8.30 -6.99
N ALA A 240 16.76 9.13 -6.20
CA ALA A 240 17.77 8.66 -5.26
C ALA A 240 17.16 7.75 -4.17
N GLU A 241 15.97 8.08 -3.69
CA GLU A 241 15.21 7.23 -2.76
C GLU A 241 14.77 5.92 -3.44
N GLY A 242 14.23 6.01 -4.67
CA GLY A 242 13.82 4.85 -5.45
C GLY A 242 14.97 3.89 -5.72
N LYS A 243 16.16 4.40 -6.03
CA LYS A 243 17.37 3.59 -6.22
C LYS A 243 17.75 2.82 -4.97
N LYS A 244 17.77 3.49 -3.81
CA LYS A 244 18.01 2.85 -2.51
C LYS A 244 16.96 1.79 -2.19
N ALA A 245 15.69 2.07 -2.49
CA ALA A 245 14.60 1.13 -2.27
C ALA A 245 14.73 -0.13 -3.14
N ALA A 246 15.07 0.03 -4.42
CA ALA A 246 15.30 -1.09 -5.33
C ALA A 246 16.50 -1.94 -4.90
N GLU A 247 17.63 -1.31 -4.55
CA GLU A 247 18.81 -2.01 -4.03
C GLU A 247 18.50 -2.76 -2.72
N ALA A 248 17.74 -2.15 -1.82
CA ALA A 248 17.32 -2.80 -0.59
C ALA A 248 16.40 -3.99 -0.83
N ALA A 249 15.45 -3.88 -1.76
CA ALA A 249 14.55 -4.97 -2.13
C ALA A 249 15.32 -6.16 -2.71
N VAL A 250 16.26 -5.92 -3.64
CA VAL A 250 17.16 -6.95 -4.20
C VAL A 250 17.95 -7.62 -3.09
N GLY A 251 18.63 -6.85 -2.23
CA GLY A 251 19.45 -7.39 -1.16
C GLY A 251 18.65 -8.18 -0.11
N LEU A 252 17.38 -7.86 0.11
CA LEU A 252 16.49 -8.64 0.99
C LEU A 252 16.12 -9.99 0.38
N VAL A 253 15.85 -10.03 -0.92
CA VAL A 253 15.56 -11.28 -1.65
C VAL A 253 16.78 -12.20 -1.63
N GLU A 254 17.96 -11.68 -1.97
CA GLU A 254 19.22 -12.44 -1.95
C GLU A 254 19.50 -13.03 -0.57
N LYS A 255 19.32 -12.25 0.50
CA LYS A 255 19.48 -12.74 1.88
C LYS A 255 18.55 -13.89 2.21
N ARG A 256 17.27 -13.83 1.78
CA ARG A 256 16.32 -14.93 2.00
C ARG A 256 16.67 -16.18 1.20
N GLN A 257 17.10 -16.01 -0.04
CA GLN A 257 17.56 -17.13 -0.87
C GLN A 257 18.78 -17.81 -0.24
N GLN A 258 19.76 -17.02 0.23
CA GLN A 258 20.93 -17.54 0.93
C GLN A 258 20.56 -18.26 2.24
N ALA A 259 19.62 -17.71 3.02
CA ALA A 259 19.13 -18.36 4.23
C ALA A 259 18.45 -19.71 3.91
N ALA A 260 17.57 -19.74 2.90
CA ALA A 260 16.90 -20.97 2.48
C ALA A 260 17.88 -22.05 2.01
N VAL A 261 18.94 -21.68 1.28
CA VAL A 261 20.00 -22.61 0.85
C VAL A 261 20.80 -23.14 2.06
N ARG A 262 21.12 -22.28 3.03
CA ARG A 262 21.81 -22.70 4.27
C ARG A 262 20.95 -23.67 5.08
N ASP A 263 19.66 -23.39 5.20
CA ASP A 263 18.72 -24.23 5.96
C ASP A 263 18.48 -25.58 5.27
N ALA A 264 18.45 -25.61 3.92
CA ALA A 264 18.40 -26.85 3.16
C ALA A 264 19.67 -27.69 3.35
N SER A 265 20.85 -27.06 3.32
CA SER A 265 22.13 -27.74 3.57
C SER A 265 22.27 -28.30 4.99
N TYR A 266 21.58 -27.74 5.99
CA TYR A 266 21.58 -28.23 7.37
C TYR A 266 20.66 -29.44 7.58
N LYS A 267 19.65 -29.65 6.72
CA LYS A 267 18.71 -30.78 6.83
C LYS A 267 19.18 -32.06 6.15
N GLU A 268 20.21 -31.98 5.31
CA GLU A 268 20.77 -33.13 4.59
C GLU A 268 22.05 -33.72 5.23
N GLY A 269 22.52 -33.14 6.35
CA GLY A 269 23.67 -33.62 7.14
C GLY A 269 23.28 -34.03 8.55
#